data_AF-L9YGK9-F1
#
_entry.id   AF-L9YGK9-F1
#
_cell.length_a   1.000
_cell.length_b   1.000
_cell.length_c   1.000
_cell.angle_alpha   90.00
_cell.angle_beta   90.00
_cell.angle_gamma   90.00
#
_symmetry.space_group_name_H-M   'P 1'
#
loop_
_entity.id
_entity.type
_entity.pdbx_description
1 polymer ?
#
loop_
_entity_poly.entity_id
_entity_poly.type
_entity_poly.pdbx_seq_one_letter_code
_entity_poly.pdbx_strand_id
1 'polypeptide(L)'
;MTDPRTPADRLEGFAAEANSLENVDATNYESEVAVSVVGDESDLVADLEPIFETAVRYGVVPFDGSAGSNVADLHFKPADVVFGDGDSE
;
A
#
# COMPACT_ATOMS: atom_id res chain seq x y z
N MET A 1 -8.53 -18.00 -4.73
CA MET A 1 -8.93 -18.30 -3.34
C MET A 1 -9.10 -16.95 -2.68
N THR A 2 -10.29 -16.62 -2.19
CA THR A 2 -10.57 -15.29 -1.61
C THR A 2 -9.90 -15.20 -0.25
N ASP A 3 -9.25 -14.07 0.04
CA ASP A 3 -8.67 -13.79 1.35
C ASP A 3 -9.77 -13.84 2.43
N PRO A 4 -9.63 -14.64 3.50
CA PRO A 4 -10.66 -14.76 4.53
C PRO A 4 -10.74 -13.53 5.47
N ARG A 5 -9.76 -12.63 5.43
CA ARG A 5 -9.71 -11.43 6.27
C ARG A 5 -10.69 -10.37 5.76
N THR A 6 -11.24 -9.58 6.69
CA THR A 6 -12.09 -8.45 6.30
C THR A 6 -11.25 -7.35 5.62
N PRO A 7 -11.86 -6.46 4.82
CA PRO A 7 -11.15 -5.30 4.26
C PRO A 7 -10.40 -4.47 5.32
N ALA A 8 -11.01 -4.26 6.49
CA ALA A 8 -10.39 -3.53 7.59
C ALA A 8 -9.18 -4.27 8.17
N ASP A 9 -9.29 -5.59 8.42
CA ASP A 9 -8.17 -6.40 8.92
C ASP A 9 -6.99 -6.43 7.93
N ARG A 10 -7.29 -6.40 6.62
CA ARG A 10 -6.28 -6.36 5.57
C ARG A 10 -5.54 -5.03 5.55
N LEU A 11 -6.25 -3.91 5.68
CA LEU A 11 -5.65 -2.57 5.75
C LEU A 11 -4.82 -2.39 7.04
N GLU A 12 -5.37 -2.82 8.19
CA GLU A 12 -4.66 -2.75 9.47
C GLU A 12 -3.38 -3.59 9.45
N GLY A 13 -3.47 -4.84 8.97
CA GLY A 13 -2.31 -5.71 8.86
C GLY A 13 -1.28 -5.19 7.85
N PHE A 14 -1.72 -4.66 6.71
CA PHE A 14 -0.83 -4.05 5.72
C PHE A 14 -0.08 -2.85 6.31
N ALA A 15 -0.77 -1.93 6.98
CA ALA A 15 -0.13 -0.76 7.59
C ALA A 15 0.86 -1.16 8.71
N ALA A 16 0.51 -2.15 9.53
CA ALA A 16 1.39 -2.64 10.59
C ALA A 16 2.67 -3.29 10.03
N GLU A 17 2.55 -4.10 8.97
CA GLU A 17 3.72 -4.72 8.33
C GLU A 17 4.54 -3.70 7.54
N ALA A 18 3.90 -2.77 6.83
CA ALA A 18 4.58 -1.68 6.12
C ALA A 18 5.44 -0.82 7.06
N ASN A 19 4.93 -0.46 8.24
CA ASN A 19 5.70 0.28 9.27
C ASN A 19 6.86 -0.51 9.88
N SER A 20 6.97 -1.82 9.60
CA SER A 20 8.13 -2.63 10.01
C SER A 20 9.24 -2.66 8.96
N LEU A 21 8.96 -2.16 7.74
CA LEU A 21 9.94 -2.05 6.67
C LEU A 21 10.84 -0.83 6.89
N GLU A 22 12.08 -0.93 6.43
CA GLU A 22 13.03 0.17 6.54
C GLU A 22 12.63 1.33 5.61
N ASN A 23 12.68 2.55 6.12
CA ASN A 23 12.36 3.79 5.39
C ASN A 23 10.94 3.85 4.80
N VAL A 24 10.00 3.14 5.44
CA VAL A 24 8.57 3.18 5.09
C VAL A 24 7.78 3.69 6.29
N ASP A 25 6.91 4.67 6.06
CA ASP A 25 5.89 5.13 7.00
C ASP A 25 4.51 4.84 6.41
N ALA A 26 3.62 4.23 7.19
CA ALA A 26 2.28 3.88 6.76
C ALA A 26 1.23 4.38 7.75
N THR A 27 0.27 5.16 7.25
CA THR A 27 -0.88 5.64 8.02
C THR A 27 -2.15 4.92 7.59
N ASN A 28 -2.78 4.22 8.53
CA ASN A 28 -4.06 3.56 8.30
C ASN A 28 -5.23 4.53 8.51
N TYR A 29 -6.08 4.67 7.50
CA TYR A 29 -7.34 5.39 7.53
C TYR A 29 -8.52 4.39 7.45
N GLU A 30 -9.74 4.88 7.63
CA GLU A 30 -10.94 4.02 7.66
C GLU A 30 -11.13 3.17 6.39
N SER A 31 -10.70 3.68 5.22
CA SER A 31 -10.93 3.04 3.93
C SER A 31 -9.68 2.87 3.07
N GLU A 32 -8.51 3.27 3.56
CA GLU A 32 -7.25 3.23 2.80
C GLU A 32 -6.04 3.29 3.71
N VAL A 33 -4.87 2.94 3.18
CA VAL A 33 -3.58 3.15 3.84
C VAL A 33 -2.73 4.03 2.94
N ALA A 34 -2.28 5.18 3.47
CA ALA A 34 -1.26 5.99 2.82
C ALA A 34 0.12 5.50 3.26
N VAL A 35 1.04 5.37 2.32
CA VAL A 35 2.40 4.89 2.54
C VAL A 35 3.37 5.89 1.93
N SER A 36 4.34 6.33 2.73
CA SER A 36 5.48 7.11 2.26
C SER A 36 6.73 6.23 2.31
N VAL A 37 7.44 6.12 1.20
CA VAL A 37 8.71 5.41 1.07
C VAL A 37 9.81 6.42 0.77
N VAL A 38 10.84 6.44 1.62
CA VAL A 38 12.00 7.30 1.45
C VAL A 38 13.21 6.45 1.06
N GLY A 39 13.63 6.56 -0.19
CA GLY A 39 14.85 5.97 -0.71
C GLY A 39 16.11 6.63 -0.19
N ASP A 40 17.23 5.90 -0.35
CA ASP A 40 18.55 6.36 0.07
C ASP A 40 18.96 7.65 -0.66
N GLU A 41 19.53 8.60 0.09
CA GLU A 41 19.98 9.89 -0.44
C GLU A 41 21.12 9.74 -1.47
N SER A 42 21.81 8.59 -1.47
CA SER A 42 22.95 8.31 -2.34
C SER A 42 22.55 7.98 -3.78
N ASP A 43 21.45 7.26 -3.97
CA ASP A 43 21.05 6.72 -5.26
C ASP A 43 19.81 7.41 -5.85
N LEU A 44 19.15 8.28 -5.08
CA LEU A 44 17.96 9.03 -5.49
C LEU A 44 16.81 8.14 -6.00
N VAL A 45 16.71 6.91 -5.49
CA VAL A 45 15.69 5.92 -5.89
C VAL A 45 15.00 5.38 -4.64
N ALA A 46 13.67 5.44 -4.62
CA ALA A 46 12.84 4.73 -3.64
C ALA A 46 12.61 3.29 -4.10
N ASP A 47 13.00 2.31 -3.26
CA ASP A 47 12.70 0.90 -3.52
C ASP A 47 11.26 0.58 -3.07
N LEU A 48 10.40 0.26 -4.04
CA LEU A 48 8.99 -0.05 -3.80
C LEU A 48 8.72 -1.55 -3.79
N GLU A 49 9.71 -2.39 -4.08
CA GLU A 49 9.52 -3.84 -4.08
C GLU A 49 8.98 -4.37 -2.74
N PRO A 50 9.54 -3.98 -1.57
CA PRO A 50 9.06 -4.47 -0.28
C PRO A 50 7.61 -4.10 0.01
N ILE A 51 7.20 -2.89 -0.37
CA ILE A 51 5.82 -2.44 -0.14
C ILE A 51 4.83 -3.17 -1.06
N PHE A 52 5.20 -3.42 -2.32
CA PHE A 52 4.32 -4.16 -3.23
C PHE A 52 4.20 -5.64 -2.86
N GLU A 53 5.27 -6.29 -2.41
CA GLU A 53 5.18 -7.65 -1.88
C GLU A 53 4.23 -7.73 -0.68
N THR A 54 4.35 -6.77 0.24
CA THR A 54 3.44 -6.64 1.38
C THR A 54 2.00 -6.41 0.91
N ALA A 55 1.79 -5.53 -0.07
CA ALA A 55 0.48 -5.26 -0.64
C ALA A 55 -0.17 -6.53 -1.21
N VAL A 56 0.58 -7.37 -1.93
CA VAL A 56 0.11 -8.66 -2.45
C VAL A 56 -0.27 -9.60 -1.29
N ARG A 57 0.55 -9.69 -0.23
CA ARG A 57 0.25 -10.55 0.93
C ARG A 57 -1.06 -10.18 1.62
N TYR A 58 -1.45 -8.91 1.63
CA TYR A 58 -2.70 -8.41 2.22
C TYR A 58 -3.82 -8.20 1.19
N GLY A 59 -3.56 -8.45 -0.09
CA GLY A 59 -4.49 -8.23 -1.19
C GLY A 59 -4.97 -6.77 -1.30
N VAL A 60 -4.10 -5.81 -1.04
CA VAL A 60 -4.35 -4.39 -1.30
C VAL A 60 -3.65 -3.96 -2.57
N VAL A 61 -4.14 -2.92 -3.22
CA VAL A 61 -3.61 -2.38 -4.48
C VAL A 61 -3.42 -0.87 -4.37
N PRO A 62 -2.36 -0.33 -4.99
CA PRO A 62 -2.24 1.11 -5.13
C PRO A 62 -3.35 1.63 -6.05
N PHE A 63 -3.97 2.75 -5.70
CA PHE A 63 -4.98 3.39 -6.56
C PHE A 63 -4.69 4.87 -6.83
N ASP A 64 -3.86 5.51 -6.00
CA ASP A 64 -3.38 6.87 -6.18
C ASP A 64 -1.97 7.00 -5.60
N GLY A 65 -1.24 8.02 -6.03
CA GLY A 65 0.08 8.33 -5.49
C GLY A 65 0.97 9.14 -6.42
N SER A 66 2.12 9.53 -5.88
CA SER A 66 3.17 10.24 -6.62
C SER A 66 4.54 9.71 -6.22
N ALA A 67 5.45 9.67 -7.18
CA ALA A 67 6.85 9.33 -6.94
C ALA A 67 7.74 10.38 -7.58
N GLY A 68 8.76 10.83 -6.83
CA GLY A 68 9.69 11.85 -7.28
C GLY A 68 11.01 11.77 -6.53
N SER A 69 12.12 11.84 -7.27
CA SER A 69 13.47 11.67 -6.72
C SER A 69 13.55 10.40 -5.87
N ASN A 70 13.87 10.51 -4.59
CA ASN A 70 13.96 9.41 -3.63
C ASN A 70 12.71 9.26 -2.76
N VAL A 71 11.57 9.85 -3.08
CA VAL A 71 10.36 9.73 -2.25
C VAL A 71 9.20 9.24 -3.09
N ALA A 72 8.41 8.33 -2.55
CA ALA A 72 7.15 7.89 -3.12
C ALA A 72 6.06 7.89 -2.07
N ASP A 73 4.96 8.57 -2.37
CA ASP A 73 3.75 8.59 -1.55
C ASP A 73 2.65 7.83 -2.31
N LEU A 74 2.15 6.74 -1.74
CA LEU A 74 1.22 5.80 -2.38
C LEU A 74 0.01 5.56 -1.48
N HIS A 75 -1.18 5.50 -2.07
CA HIS A 75 -2.42 5.17 -1.36
C HIS A 75 -2.93 3.80 -1.80
N PHE A 76 -3.21 2.93 -0.83
CA PHE A 76 -3.62 1.55 -1.03
C PHE A 76 -5.04 1.28 -0.55
N LYS A 77 -5.77 0.43 -1.29
CA LYS A 77 -7.12 -0.05 -0.98
C LYS A 77 -7.24 -1.56 -1.17
N PRO A 78 -8.20 -2.24 -0.53
CA PRO A 78 -8.48 -3.65 -0.82
C PRO A 78 -8.84 -3.83 -2.30
N ALA A 79 -8.23 -4.82 -2.96
CA ALA A 79 -8.40 -5.02 -4.40
C ALA A 79 -9.89 -5.16 -4.81
N ASP A 80 -10.65 -5.91 -4.02
CA ASP A 80 -12.08 -6.13 -4.21
C ASP A 80 -12.94 -4.85 -4.13
N VAL A 81 -12.48 -3.79 -3.45
CA VAL A 81 -13.18 -2.50 -3.41
C VAL A 81 -12.86 -1.66 -4.66
N VAL A 82 -11.61 -1.69 -5.12
CA VAL A 82 -11.19 -0.94 -6.33
C VAL A 82 -11.82 -1.50 -7.60
N PHE A 83 -11.93 -2.83 -7.70
CA PHE A 83 -12.50 -3.50 -8.87
C PHE A 83 -14.01 -3.84 -8.72
N GLY A 84 -14.61 -3.57 -7.56
CA GLY A 84 -16.02 -3.87 -7.26
C GLY A 84 -17.03 -2.86 -7.80
N ASP A 85 -16.62 -1.60 -8.02
CA ASP A 85 -17.47 -0.55 -8.63
C ASP A 85 -17.57 -0.64 -10.17
N GLY A 86 -16.94 -1.65 -10.78
CA GLY A 86 -16.89 -1.84 -12.24
C GLY A 86 -18.03 -2.67 -12.86
N ASP A 87 -18.97 -3.19 -12.06
CA ASP A 87 -20.12 -4.00 -12.53
C ASP A 87 -21.44 -3.23 -12.33
N SER A 88 -21.44 -1.95 -12.69
CA SER A 88 -22.63 -1.10 -12.75
C SER A 88 -22.62 -0.30 -14.06
N GLU A 89 -22.80 -1.01 -15.17
CA GLU A 89 -23.32 -0.46 -16.43
C GLU A 89 -24.63 -1.15 -16.81
#